data_AF-A0A2N8T5Q5-F1
#
_entry.id   AF-A0A2N8T5Q5-F1
#
_cell.length_a   1.000
_cell.length_b   1.000
_cell.length_c   1.000
_cell.angle_alpha   90.00
_cell.angle_beta   90.00
_cell.angle_gamma   90.00
#
_symmetry.space_group_name_H-M   'P 1'
#
loop_
_entity.id
_entity.type
_entity.pdbx_description
1 polymer ?
#
loop_
_entity_poly.entity_id
_entity_poly.type
_entity_poly.pdbx_seq_one_letter_code
_entity_poly.pdbx_strand_id
1 'polypeptide(L)'
;MTSSFQKISDVFRPHYNVNFSIEKPDGSILLTLTGAEGVAVKRFISAEQWRDQQQLQRLITSLQFSLAIERGEQAPAIPGERLQPAAL
;
A
#
# COMPACT_ATOMS: atom_id res chain seq x y z
N MET A 1 -1.36 -17.90 10.83
CA MET A 1 -0.44 -16.74 10.72
C MET A 1 -0.48 -16.24 9.29
N THR A 2 -1.09 -15.09 9.03
CA THR A 2 -1.09 -14.48 7.68
C THR A 2 0.29 -13.88 7.39
N SER A 3 0.95 -14.35 6.34
CA SER A 3 2.21 -13.80 5.86
C SER A 3 2.05 -12.34 5.43
N SER A 4 3.11 -11.53 5.53
CA SER A 4 3.11 -10.11 5.14
C SER A 4 2.64 -9.89 3.71
N PHE A 5 3.07 -10.75 2.78
CA PHE A 5 2.63 -10.72 1.38
C PHE A 5 1.12 -10.97 1.25
N GLN A 6 0.56 -11.82 2.10
CA GLN A 6 -0.86 -12.10 2.11
C GLN A 6 -1.67 -10.91 2.63
N LYS A 7 -1.18 -10.20 3.66
CA LYS A 7 -1.82 -8.95 4.12
C LYS A 7 -1.85 -7.89 3.03
N ILE A 8 -0.73 -7.67 2.33
CA ILE A 8 -0.68 -6.73 1.19
C ILE A 8 -1.65 -7.20 0.10
N SER A 9 -1.61 -8.48 -0.26
CA SER A 9 -2.46 -9.03 -1.30
C SER A 9 -3.94 -8.87 -0.96
N ASP A 10 -4.36 -9.17 0.25
CA ASP A 10 -5.75 -9.06 0.69
C ASP A 10 -6.30 -7.64 0.53
N VAL A 11 -5.50 -6.64 0.88
CA VAL A 11 -5.87 -5.22 0.78
C VAL A 11 -6.01 -4.75 -0.68
N PHE A 12 -5.14 -5.18 -1.58
CA PHE A 12 -5.07 -4.63 -2.95
C PHE A 12 -5.72 -5.52 -4.02
N ARG A 13 -5.80 -6.84 -3.82
CA ARG A 13 -6.44 -7.79 -4.75
C ARG A 13 -7.85 -7.46 -5.22
N PRO A 14 -8.76 -6.85 -4.43
CA PRO A 14 -10.09 -6.53 -4.94
C PRO A 14 -10.09 -5.51 -6.09
N HIS A 15 -9.04 -4.68 -6.20
CA HIS A 15 -8.97 -3.60 -7.21
C HIS A 15 -7.74 -3.67 -8.12
N TYR A 16 -6.70 -4.40 -7.72
CA TYR A 16 -5.42 -4.45 -8.42
C TYR A 16 -4.86 -5.87 -8.47
N ASN A 17 -4.19 -6.18 -9.57
CA ASN A 17 -3.34 -7.36 -9.64
C ASN A 17 -2.05 -7.11 -8.87
N VAL A 18 -1.78 -7.96 -7.86
CA VAL A 18 -0.64 -7.81 -6.95
C VAL A 18 0.47 -8.74 -7.38
N ASN A 19 1.62 -8.18 -7.77
CA ASN A 19 2.82 -8.93 -8.13
C ASN A 19 3.98 -8.59 -7.21
N PHE A 20 4.71 -9.62 -6.79
CA PHE A 20 5.93 -9.49 -6.02
C PHE A 20 7.08 -10.10 -6.80
N SER A 21 8.10 -9.29 -7.10
CA SER A 21 9.33 -9.75 -7.74
C SER A 21 10.49 -9.63 -6.79
N ILE A 22 11.33 -10.66 -6.68
CA ILE A 22 12.55 -10.59 -5.88
C ILE A 22 13.61 -9.84 -6.68
N GLU A 23 14.04 -8.67 -6.20
CA GLU A 23 15.03 -7.84 -6.89
C GLU A 23 16.45 -8.12 -6.40
N LYS A 24 16.59 -8.46 -5.11
CA LYS A 24 17.90 -8.62 -4.46
C LYS A 24 17.95 -9.91 -3.64
N PRO A 25 19.12 -10.57 -3.57
CA PRO A 25 19.32 -11.75 -2.73
C PRO A 25 19.19 -11.44 -1.22
N ASP A 26 19.25 -10.17 -0.84
CA ASP A 26 18.98 -9.69 0.52
C ASP A 26 17.51 -9.91 0.97
N GLY A 27 16.62 -10.25 0.04
CA GLY A 27 15.19 -10.46 0.31
C GLY A 27 14.35 -9.19 0.15
N SER A 28 14.93 -8.15 -0.45
CA SER A 28 14.17 -7.02 -0.96
C SER A 28 13.32 -7.43 -2.16
N ILE A 29 12.10 -6.92 -2.20
CA ILE A 29 11.10 -7.26 -3.21
C ILE A 29 10.53 -6.00 -3.85
N LEU A 30 10.13 -6.11 -5.11
CA LEU A 30 9.40 -5.10 -5.84
C LEU A 30 7.93 -5.47 -5.84
N LEU A 31 7.11 -4.63 -5.22
CA LEU A 31 5.66 -4.70 -5.33
C LEU A 31 5.22 -3.92 -6.56
N THR A 32 4.49 -4.59 -7.43
CA THR A 32 3.81 -3.96 -8.57
C THR A 32 2.31 -4.20 -8.45
N LEU A 33 1.56 -3.10 -8.44
CA LEU A 33 0.10 -3.07 -8.43
C LEU A 33 -0.36 -2.63 -9.82
N THR A 34 -1.05 -3.52 -10.51
CA THR A 34 -1.55 -3.26 -11.87
C THR A 34 -3.07 -3.18 -11.83
N GLY A 35 -3.63 -2.05 -12.23
CA GLY A 35 -5.07 -1.83 -12.37
C GLY A 35 -5.54 -1.99 -13.81
N ALA A 36 -6.76 -1.52 -14.09
CA ALA A 36 -7.37 -1.60 -15.43
C ALA A 36 -6.62 -0.80 -16.50
N GLU A 37 -5.99 0.32 -16.13
CA GLU A 37 -5.25 1.19 -17.05
C GLU A 37 -3.75 0.86 -17.18
N GLY A 38 -3.29 -0.17 -16.46
CA GLY A 38 -1.89 -0.59 -16.45
C GLY A 38 -1.27 -0.52 -15.06
N VAL A 39 0.04 -0.27 -14.98
CA VAL A 39 0.75 -0.25 -13.70
C VAL A 39 0.36 1.00 -12.92
N ALA A 40 -0.41 0.83 -11.84
CA ALA A 40 -0.80 1.91 -10.96
C ALA A 40 0.36 2.28 -10.02
N VAL A 41 0.97 1.29 -9.37
CA VAL A 41 2.07 1.53 -8.44
C VAL A 41 3.17 0.51 -8.61
N LYS A 42 4.41 0.99 -8.53
CA LYS A 42 5.62 0.17 -8.44
C LYS A 42 6.46 0.66 -7.26
N ARG A 43 6.64 -0.20 -6.25
CA ARG A 43 7.31 0.16 -5.00
C ARG A 43 8.34 -0.89 -4.60
N PHE A 44 9.57 -0.47 -4.38
CA PHE A 44 10.60 -1.31 -3.79
C PHE A 44 10.39 -1.41 -2.27
N ILE A 45 10.47 -2.62 -1.73
CA ILE A 45 10.24 -2.94 -0.33
C ILE A 45 11.43 -3.75 0.16
N SER A 46 12.17 -3.20 1.12
CA SER A 46 13.30 -3.89 1.74
C SER A 46 12.83 -5.05 2.63
N ALA A 47 13.72 -6.02 2.89
CA ALA A 47 13.42 -7.17 3.74
C ALA A 47 12.90 -6.77 5.11
N GLU A 48 13.50 -5.76 5.72
CA GLU A 48 13.12 -5.21 7.02
C GLU A 48 11.69 -4.63 7.02
N GLN A 49 11.26 -4.01 5.91
CA GLN A 49 9.95 -3.37 5.84
C GLN A 49 8.80 -4.37 5.78
N TRP A 50 8.96 -5.48 5.07
CA TRP A 50 7.90 -6.50 5.01
C TRP A 50 8.00 -7.49 6.18
N ARG A 51 9.16 -7.64 6.81
CA ARG A 51 9.32 -8.45 8.03
C ARG A 51 8.79 -7.76 9.28
N ASP A 52 8.92 -6.43 9.38
CA ASP A 52 8.38 -5.66 10.49
C ASP A 52 6.90 -5.31 10.28
N GLN A 53 6.05 -5.64 11.24
CA GLN A 53 4.60 -5.44 11.10
C GLN A 53 4.18 -3.97 11.11
N GLN A 54 4.90 -3.09 11.81
CA GLN A 54 4.56 -1.66 11.85
C GLN A 54 4.96 -0.98 10.54
N GLN A 55 6.14 -1.31 10.02
CA GLN A 55 6.62 -0.85 8.72
C GLN A 55 5.70 -1.32 7.59
N LEU A 56 5.26 -2.58 7.65
CA LEU A 56 4.31 -3.14 6.70
C LEU A 56 2.99 -2.37 6.70
N GLN A 57 2.43 -2.08 7.88
CA GLN A 57 1.18 -1.32 7.97
C GLN A 57 1.36 0.09 7.41
N ARG A 58 2.44 0.79 7.75
CA ARG A 58 2.76 2.11 7.19
C ARG A 58 2.88 2.08 5.67
N LEU A 59 3.51 1.03 5.12
CA LEU A 59 3.60 0.82 3.68
C LEU A 59 2.22 0.65 3.06
N ILE A 60 1.38 -0.22 3.61
CA ILE A 60 0.02 -0.47 3.10
C ILE A 60 -0.80 0.82 3.12
N THR A 61 -0.83 1.53 4.25
CA THR A 61 -1.55 2.80 4.38
C THR A 61 -1.05 3.86 3.39
N SER A 62 0.28 3.98 3.21
CA SER A 62 0.85 4.89 2.23
C SER A 62 0.43 4.55 0.80
N LEU A 63 0.43 3.27 0.43
CA LEU A 63 0.01 2.81 -0.89
C LEU A 63 -1.48 3.05 -1.11
N GLN A 64 -2.34 2.78 -0.13
CA GLN A 64 -3.77 3.08 -0.21
C GLN A 64 -4.02 4.58 -0.41
N PHE A 65 -3.29 5.44 0.31
CA PHE A 65 -3.41 6.88 0.17
C PHE A 65 -3.00 7.35 -1.24
N SER A 66 -1.86 6.88 -1.74
CA SER A 66 -1.41 7.20 -3.11
C SER A 66 -2.41 6.74 -4.16
N LEU A 67 -2.92 5.51 -4.06
CA LEU A 67 -3.87 4.95 -5.02
C LEU A 67 -5.24 5.64 -4.98
N ALA A 68 -5.69 6.08 -3.80
CA ALA A 68 -6.93 6.83 -3.67
C ALA A 68 -6.84 8.19 -4.36
N ILE A 69 -5.70 8.89 -4.20
CA ILE A 69 -5.43 10.15 -4.91
C ILE A 69 -5.45 9.93 -6.42
N GLU A 70 -4.78 8.88 -6.92
CA GLU A 70 -4.75 8.59 -8.36
C GLU A 70 -6.12 8.25 -8.94
N ARG A 71 -7.02 7.65 -8.16
CA ARG A 71 -8.42 7.40 -8.56
C ARG A 71 -9.34 8.62 -8.39
N GLY A 72 -8.88 9.72 -7.80
CA GLY A 72 -9.74 10.82 -7.39
C GLY A 72 -10.73 10.44 -6.27
N GLU A 73 -10.54 9.29 -5.63
CA GLU A 73 -11.28 8.87 -4.46
C GLU A 73 -10.72 9.62 -3.24
N GLN A 74 -11.60 10.12 -2.37
CA GLN A 74 -11.19 10.68 -1.08
C GLN A 74 -10.39 9.61 -0.35
N ALA A 75 -9.12 9.91 -0.04
CA ALA A 75 -8.27 9.00 0.70
C ALA A 75 -9.00 8.48 1.95
N PRO A 76 -8.82 7.20 2.33
CA PRO A 76 -9.46 6.67 3.52
C PRO A 76 -9.14 7.60 4.69
N ALA A 77 -10.20 8.13 5.31
CA ALA A 77 -10.09 9.14 6.34
C ALA A 77 -9.13 8.63 7.41
N ILE A 78 -8.02 9.34 7.61
CA ILE A 78 -7.13 9.13 8.75
C ILE A 78 -8.00 9.23 10.02
N PRO A 79 -8.14 8.16 10.83
CA PRO A 79 -8.90 8.25 12.06
C PRO A 79 -8.07 9.07 13.05
N GLY A 80 -8.28 10.39 13.07
CA GLY A 80 -7.54 11.28 13.97
C GLY A 80 -7.65 12.76 13.64
N GLU A 81 -7.90 13.15 12.39
CA GLU A 81 -7.94 14.57 12.05
C GLU A 81 -9.37 15.09 12.11
N ARG A 82 -9.82 15.41 13.34
CA ARG A 82 -10.99 16.26 13.53
C ARG A 82 -10.65 17.67 13.06
N LEU A 83 -10.76 17.90 11.76
CA LEU A 83 -10.86 19.24 11.19
C LEU A 83 -12.15 19.87 11.74
N GLN A 84 -12.00 20.64 12.80
CA GLN A 84 -13.04 21.54 13.28
C GLN A 84 -13.17 22.65 12.22
N PRO A 85 -14.34 22.84 11.59
CA PRO A 85 -14.57 24.05 10.84
C PRO A 85 -14.68 25.19 11.86
N ALA A 86 -13.67 26.07 11.91
CA ALA A 86 -13.82 27.35 12.59
C ALA A 86 -14.89 28.15 11.82
N ALA A 87 -16.07 28.20 12.41
CA ALA A 87 -17.16 29.05 11.96
C ALA A 87 -16.94 30.50 12.45
N LEU A 88 -17.27 31.42 11.53
CA LEU A 88 -17.37 32.89 11.61
C LEU A 88 -16.07 33.70 11.63
#